data_AF-A0AAV2NNR7-F1
#
_entry.id   AF-A0AAV2NNR7-F1
#
_cell.length_a   1.000
_cell.length_b   1.000
_cell.length_c   1.000
_cell.angle_alpha   90.00
_cell.angle_beta   90.00
_cell.angle_gamma   90.00
#
_symmetry.space_group_name_H-M   'P 1'
#
loop_
_entity.id
_entity.type
_entity.pdbx_description
1 polymer ?
#
loop_
_entity_poly.entity_id
_entity_poly.type
_entity_poly.pdbx_seq_one_letter_code
_entity_poly.pdbx_strand_id
1 'polypeptide(L)'
;MLQEPLLVVVALYLMFLLVIIYVRLDFSIDKDEASESKLRIAGQCEKILAAQDRRVTSYNELDDQLAYLKANKDANAFLAAVKGINQEYKAATGALNEIAQKLKSESGDVYDRVQELQKCDRSLKELYNQQQALYVDKLVPGKIGRQQFVEAEAAIAKKKEECVEKINAIVKSLQ
;
A
#
# COMPACT_ATOMS: atom_id res chain seq x y z
N MET A 1 -62.88 36.81 1.06
CA MET A 1 -63.01 35.40 0.65
C MET A 1 -61.70 34.79 0.13
N LEU A 2 -60.81 35.53 -0.57
CA LEU A 2 -59.52 34.99 -1.05
C LEU A 2 -58.34 35.17 -0.07
N GLN A 3 -58.47 36.03 0.94
CA GLN A 3 -57.39 36.34 1.88
C GLN A 3 -57.17 35.23 2.93
N GLU A 4 -58.25 34.58 3.37
CA GLU A 4 -58.20 33.46 4.31
C GLU A 4 -57.44 32.24 3.76
N PRO A 5 -57.69 31.78 2.52
CA PRO A 5 -56.90 30.68 1.96
C PRO A 5 -55.45 31.08 1.66
N LEU A 6 -55.19 32.33 1.24
CA LEU A 6 -53.84 32.81 0.95
C LEU A 6 -52.95 32.80 2.22
N LEU A 7 -53.50 33.15 3.37
CA LEU A 7 -52.76 33.21 4.63
C LEU A 7 -52.28 31.82 5.07
N VAL A 8 -53.09 30.78 4.84
CA VAL A 8 -52.72 29.38 5.12
C VAL A 8 -51.59 28.91 4.19
N VAL A 9 -51.65 29.27 2.91
CA VAL A 9 -50.59 28.92 1.94
C VAL A 9 -49.27 29.60 2.32
N VAL A 10 -49.30 30.88 2.70
CA VAL A 10 -48.09 31.61 3.13
C VAL A 10 -47.49 31.01 4.40
N ALA A 11 -48.32 30.63 5.38
CA ALA A 11 -47.84 30.00 6.61
C ALA A 11 -47.16 28.63 6.34
N LEU A 12 -47.76 27.80 5.50
CA LEU A 12 -47.17 26.51 5.09
C LEU A 12 -45.89 26.70 4.29
N TYR A 13 -45.86 27.69 3.39
CA TYR A 13 -44.67 28.02 2.60
C TYR A 13 -43.51 28.48 3.48
N LEU A 14 -43.77 29.36 4.46
CA LEU A 14 -42.75 29.80 5.42
C LEU A 14 -42.25 28.64 6.30
N MET A 15 -43.13 27.72 6.70
CA MET A 15 -42.71 26.53 7.43
C MET A 15 -41.79 25.63 6.59
N PHE A 16 -42.13 25.39 5.32
CA PHE A 16 -41.28 24.63 4.41
C PHE A 16 -39.94 25.32 4.16
N LEU A 17 -39.95 26.64 3.99
CA LEU A 17 -38.74 27.43 3.81
C LEU A 17 -37.84 27.35 5.04
N LEU A 18 -38.41 27.36 6.25
CA LEU A 18 -37.68 27.20 7.50
C LEU A 18 -37.05 25.80 7.60
N VAL A 19 -37.75 24.74 7.20
CA VAL A 19 -37.20 23.37 7.14
C VAL A 19 -36.05 23.28 6.12
N ILE A 20 -36.19 23.89 4.94
CA ILE A 20 -35.12 23.93 3.92
C ILE A 20 -33.90 24.68 4.45
N ILE A 21 -34.11 25.82 5.11
CA ILE A 21 -33.07 26.59 5.78
C ILE A 21 -32.43 25.76 6.88
N TYR A 22 -33.18 25.05 7.71
CA TYR A 22 -32.65 24.20 8.79
C TYR A 22 -31.79 23.05 8.27
N VAL A 23 -32.22 22.36 7.22
CA VAL A 23 -31.44 21.26 6.60
C VAL A 23 -30.21 21.79 5.85
N ARG A 24 -30.24 23.04 5.34
CA ARG A 24 -29.11 23.66 4.64
C ARG A 24 -28.16 24.42 5.56
N LEU A 25 -28.63 24.92 6.70
CA LEU A 25 -27.80 25.46 7.76
C LEU A 25 -27.27 24.30 8.58
N ASP A 26 -26.13 23.79 8.11
CA ASP A 26 -25.27 22.90 8.84
C ASP A 26 -24.71 23.63 10.09
N PHE A 27 -25.51 23.74 11.15
CA PHE A 27 -25.06 24.18 12.47
C PHE A 27 -24.37 23.01 13.19
N SER A 28 -23.26 22.52 12.63
CA SER A 28 -22.31 21.71 13.38
C SER A 28 -21.42 22.67 14.18
N ILE A 29 -21.74 22.86 15.47
CA ILE A 29 -21.03 23.77 16.39
C ILE A 29 -19.58 23.33 16.68
N ASP A 30 -19.24 22.07 16.40
CA ASP A 30 -17.87 21.62 16.26
C ASP A 30 -17.74 21.01 14.86
N LYS A 31 -16.97 21.66 13.99
CA LYS A 31 -16.35 20.94 12.88
C LYS A 31 -15.42 19.97 13.56
N ASP A 32 -15.83 18.70 13.63
CA ASP A 32 -15.01 17.64 14.23
C ASP A 32 -13.79 17.38 13.32
N GLU A 33 -12.83 18.29 13.40
CA GLU A 33 -11.54 18.26 12.71
C GLU A 33 -10.78 16.99 13.10
N ALA A 34 -11.06 16.44 14.28
CA ALA A 34 -10.53 15.15 14.71
C ALA A 34 -11.18 13.97 13.96
N SER A 35 -12.48 13.99 13.67
CA SER A 35 -13.13 12.97 12.84
C SER A 35 -12.80 13.10 11.36
N GLU A 36 -12.70 14.31 10.81
CA GLU A 36 -12.26 14.53 9.43
C GLU A 36 -10.77 14.16 9.24
N SER A 37 -9.92 14.49 10.23
CA SER A 37 -8.53 14.05 10.27
C SER A 37 -8.42 12.53 10.34
N LYS A 38 -9.23 11.85 11.17
CA LYS A 38 -9.29 10.38 11.19
C LYS A 38 -9.71 9.77 9.85
N LEU A 39 -10.70 10.36 9.18
CA LEU A 39 -11.13 9.94 7.84
C LEU A 39 -10.04 10.16 6.78
N ARG A 40 -9.33 11.29 6.84
CA ARG A 40 -8.18 11.57 5.96
C ARG A 40 -7.05 10.58 6.21
N ILE A 41 -6.68 10.33 7.47
CA ILE A 41 -5.67 9.34 7.86
C ILE A 41 -6.06 7.95 7.38
N ALA A 42 -7.32 7.52 7.58
CA ALA A 42 -7.82 6.24 7.10
C ALA A 42 -7.73 6.12 5.57
N GLY A 43 -8.09 7.18 4.84
CA GLY A 43 -7.94 7.21 3.37
C GLY A 43 -6.48 7.20 2.90
N GLN A 44 -5.55 7.75 3.69
CA GLN A 44 -4.12 7.60 3.40
C GLN A 44 -3.62 6.19 3.73
N CYS A 45 -4.10 5.57 4.82
CA CYS A 45 -3.81 4.19 5.17
C CYS A 45 -4.27 3.23 4.07
N GLU A 46 -5.48 3.39 3.52
CA GLU A 46 -5.94 2.57 2.37
C GLU A 46 -5.02 2.70 1.16
N LYS A 47 -4.54 3.91 0.85
CA LYS A 47 -3.59 4.10 -0.26
C LYS A 47 -2.24 3.45 0.01
N ILE A 48 -1.79 3.44 1.27
CA ILE A 48 -0.59 2.70 1.68
C ILE A 48 -0.80 1.20 1.49
N LEU A 49 -1.96 0.68 1.91
CA LEU A 49 -2.32 -0.74 1.74
C LEU A 49 -2.36 -1.11 0.25
N ALA A 50 -2.96 -0.29 -0.60
CA ALA A 50 -2.98 -0.51 -2.05
C ALA A 50 -1.57 -0.46 -2.68
N ALA A 51 -0.70 0.45 -2.23
CA ALA A 51 0.68 0.50 -2.67
C ALA A 51 1.49 -0.73 -2.20
N GLN A 52 1.18 -1.23 -1.00
CA GLN A 52 1.79 -2.45 -0.47
C GLN A 52 1.33 -3.70 -1.22
N ASP A 53 0.05 -3.78 -1.57
CA ASP A 53 -0.50 -4.88 -2.37
C ASP A 53 0.13 -4.96 -3.77
N ARG A 54 0.35 -3.81 -4.41
CA ARG A 54 1.12 -3.74 -5.67
C ARG A 54 2.55 -4.24 -5.51
N ARG A 55 3.21 -3.94 -4.39
CA ARG A 55 4.57 -4.45 -4.11
C ARG A 55 4.57 -5.96 -3.92
N VAL A 56 3.61 -6.51 -3.18
CA VAL A 56 3.45 -7.96 -3.00
C VAL A 56 3.23 -8.64 -4.35
N THR A 57 2.40 -8.05 -5.22
CA THR A 57 2.19 -8.54 -6.59
C THR A 57 3.50 -8.57 -7.39
N SER A 58 4.29 -7.49 -7.38
CA SER A 58 5.61 -7.46 -8.02
C SER A 58 6.57 -8.54 -7.49
N TYR A 59 6.48 -8.87 -6.20
CA TYR A 59 7.29 -9.93 -5.60
C TYR A 59 6.86 -11.33 -6.06
N ASN A 60 5.55 -11.58 -6.15
CA ASN A 60 5.01 -12.83 -6.70
C ASN A 60 5.43 -13.03 -8.16
N GLU A 61 5.33 -11.98 -8.99
CA GLU A 61 5.81 -12.02 -10.38
C GLU A 61 7.31 -12.34 -10.47
N LEU A 62 8.11 -11.81 -9.54
CA LEU A 62 9.54 -12.10 -9.45
C LEU A 62 9.82 -13.58 -9.14
N ASP A 63 9.04 -14.19 -8.24
CA ASP A 63 9.15 -15.60 -7.91
C ASP A 63 8.67 -16.51 -9.07
N ASP A 64 7.63 -16.11 -9.81
CA ASP A 64 7.20 -16.81 -11.04
C ASP A 64 8.29 -16.77 -12.12
N GLN A 65 8.93 -15.61 -12.32
CA GLN A 65 10.05 -15.47 -13.23
C GLN A 65 11.28 -16.31 -12.77
N LEU A 66 11.51 -16.44 -11.46
CA LEU A 66 12.56 -17.32 -10.91
C LEU A 66 12.25 -18.80 -11.17
N ALA A 67 10.99 -19.21 -11.08
CA ALA A 67 10.56 -20.57 -11.45
C ALA A 67 10.76 -20.83 -12.95
N TYR A 68 10.44 -19.84 -13.79
CA TYR A 68 10.69 -19.90 -15.23
C TYR A 68 12.19 -20.00 -15.56
N LEU A 69 13.03 -19.25 -14.84
CA LEU A 69 14.49 -19.31 -14.97
C LEU A 69 15.04 -20.69 -14.59
N LYS A 70 14.50 -21.34 -13.54
CA LYS A 70 14.85 -22.71 -13.17
C LYS A 70 14.54 -23.72 -14.28
N ALA A 71 13.41 -23.55 -14.97
CA ALA A 71 12.95 -24.45 -16.03
C ALA A 71 13.70 -24.22 -17.36
N ASN A 72 13.81 -22.97 -17.80
CA ASN A 72 14.34 -22.62 -19.13
C ASN A 72 15.80 -22.19 -19.15
N LYS A 73 16.40 -21.87 -17.98
CA LYS A 73 17.78 -21.37 -17.83
C LYS A 73 18.11 -20.11 -18.63
N ASP A 74 17.10 -19.37 -19.07
CA ASP A 74 17.28 -18.13 -19.82
C ASP A 74 17.43 -16.92 -18.88
N ALA A 75 18.67 -16.62 -18.53
CA ALA A 75 19.01 -15.48 -17.68
C ALA A 75 18.68 -14.12 -18.31
N ASN A 76 18.71 -14.01 -19.65
CA ASN A 76 18.51 -12.74 -20.33
C ASN A 76 17.03 -12.34 -20.33
N ALA A 77 16.13 -13.30 -20.60
CA ALA A 77 14.69 -13.08 -20.49
C ALA A 77 14.29 -12.73 -19.04
N PHE A 78 14.86 -13.42 -18.06
CA PHE A 78 14.66 -13.14 -16.65
C PHE A 78 15.13 -11.73 -16.26
N LEU A 79 16.34 -11.33 -16.64
CA LEU A 79 16.87 -9.99 -16.34
C LEU A 79 16.03 -8.86 -16.95
N ALA A 80 15.47 -9.08 -18.15
CA ALA A 80 14.57 -8.14 -18.79
C ALA A 80 13.24 -8.00 -18.02
N ALA A 81 12.62 -9.12 -17.62
CA ALA A 81 11.39 -9.12 -16.83
C ALA A 81 11.60 -8.47 -15.45
N VAL A 82 12.69 -8.82 -14.76
CA VAL A 82 13.03 -8.25 -13.46
C VAL A 82 13.27 -6.74 -13.53
N LYS A 83 13.79 -6.22 -14.64
CA LYS A 83 13.96 -4.77 -14.82
C LYS A 83 12.61 -4.04 -14.83
N GLY A 84 11.60 -4.59 -15.50
CA GLY A 84 10.23 -4.08 -15.49
C GLY A 84 9.62 -4.12 -14.09
N ILE A 85 9.69 -5.28 -13.44
CA ILE A 85 9.19 -5.48 -12.07
C ILE A 85 9.87 -4.52 -11.07
N ASN A 86 11.18 -4.29 -11.20
CA ASN A 86 11.90 -3.33 -10.36
C ASN A 86 11.44 -1.88 -10.56
N GLN A 87 11.00 -1.54 -11.77
CA GLN A 87 10.52 -0.21 -12.12
C GLN A 87 9.13 0.03 -11.53
N GLU A 88 8.23 -0.96 -11.64
CA GLU A 88 6.93 -1.01 -10.96
C GLU A 88 7.08 -0.86 -9.45
N TYR A 89 7.99 -1.64 -8.85
CA TYR A 89 8.30 -1.57 -7.42
C TYR A 89 8.81 -0.18 -7.00
N LYS A 90 9.67 0.45 -7.81
CA LYS A 90 10.17 1.81 -7.54
C LYS A 90 9.03 2.82 -7.61
N ALA A 91 8.10 2.69 -8.55
CA ALA A 91 6.93 3.55 -8.67
C ALA A 91 6.01 3.40 -7.44
N ALA A 92 5.69 2.17 -7.03
CA ALA A 92 4.92 1.89 -5.82
C ALA A 92 5.60 2.44 -4.56
N THR A 93 6.93 2.33 -4.47
CA THR A 93 7.72 2.89 -3.37
C THR A 93 7.76 4.42 -3.37
N GLY A 94 7.81 5.05 -4.54
CA GLY A 94 7.70 6.50 -4.68
C GLY A 94 6.35 7.01 -4.19
N ALA A 95 5.26 6.37 -4.61
CA ALA A 95 3.91 6.70 -4.17
C ALA A 95 3.76 6.57 -2.65
N LEU A 96 4.28 5.48 -2.06
CA LEU A 96 4.21 5.27 -0.61
C LEU A 96 5.07 6.30 0.16
N ASN A 97 6.20 6.74 -0.39
CA ASN A 97 7.00 7.83 0.19
C ASN A 97 6.27 9.17 0.17
N GLU A 98 5.60 9.51 -0.93
CA GLU A 98 4.81 10.75 -1.00
C GLU A 98 3.66 10.73 0.01
N ILE A 99 2.97 9.61 0.15
CA ILE A 99 1.90 9.44 1.13
C ILE A 99 2.45 9.52 2.55
N ALA A 100 3.59 8.86 2.83
CA ALA A 100 4.26 8.94 4.13
C ALA A 100 4.63 10.38 4.50
N GLN A 101 5.16 11.18 3.57
CA GLN A 101 5.50 12.58 3.84
C GLN A 101 4.27 13.43 4.17
N LYS A 102 3.11 13.15 3.56
CA LYS A 102 1.84 13.82 3.90
C LYS A 102 1.33 13.39 5.29
N LEU A 103 1.48 12.12 5.65
CA LEU A 103 1.13 11.59 6.97
C LEU A 103 2.00 12.15 8.10
N LYS A 104 3.23 12.58 7.81
CA LYS A 104 4.13 13.17 8.82
C LYS A 104 3.53 14.38 9.54
N SER A 105 2.69 15.18 8.84
CA SER A 105 2.00 16.33 9.43
C SER A 105 0.65 15.98 10.08
N GLU A 106 0.06 14.83 9.74
CA GLU A 106 -1.29 14.44 10.18
C GLU A 106 -1.25 13.48 11.38
N SER A 107 -0.30 12.53 11.41
CA SER A 107 -0.12 11.57 12.51
C SER A 107 1.30 11.00 12.55
N GLY A 108 2.03 11.31 13.63
CA GLY A 108 3.38 10.78 13.86
C GLY A 108 3.41 9.26 14.06
N ASP A 109 2.42 8.70 14.75
CA ASP A 109 2.35 7.25 15.03
C ASP A 109 2.20 6.42 13.73
N VAL A 110 1.32 6.86 12.82
CA VAL A 110 1.13 6.19 11.52
C VAL A 110 2.36 6.40 10.65
N TYR A 111 2.98 7.57 10.69
CA TYR A 111 4.23 7.83 9.98
C TYR A 111 5.36 6.89 10.41
N ASP A 112 5.55 6.69 11.72
CA ASP A 112 6.58 5.79 12.26
C ASP A 112 6.33 4.33 11.82
N ARG A 113 5.07 3.85 11.86
CA ARG A 113 4.72 2.51 11.34
C ARG A 113 5.00 2.36 9.85
N VAL A 114 4.69 3.38 9.05
CA VAL A 114 4.99 3.38 7.61
C VAL A 114 6.50 3.42 7.34
N GLN A 115 7.29 4.11 8.18
CA GLN A 115 8.75 4.08 8.10
C GLN A 115 9.31 2.69 8.45
N GLU A 116 8.75 2.02 9.46
CA GLU A 116 9.13 0.64 9.80
C GLU A 116 8.78 -0.34 8.67
N LEU A 117 7.59 -0.18 8.06
CA LEU A 117 7.18 -0.93 6.87
C LEU A 117 8.20 -0.77 5.74
N GLN A 118 8.57 0.48 5.42
CA GLN A 118 9.57 0.77 4.38
C GLN A 118 10.95 0.17 4.68
N LYS A 119 11.35 0.12 5.96
CA LYS A 119 12.61 -0.50 6.37
C LYS A 119 12.57 -2.00 6.12
N CYS A 120 11.47 -2.66 6.45
CA CYS A 120 11.25 -4.08 6.16
C CYS A 120 11.24 -4.35 4.64
N ASP A 121 10.58 -3.50 3.84
CA ASP A 121 10.57 -3.64 2.38
C ASP A 121 11.98 -3.50 1.77
N ARG A 122 12.81 -2.58 2.29
CA ARG A 122 14.21 -2.47 1.83
C ARG A 122 15.00 -3.74 2.10
N SER A 123 14.88 -4.31 3.29
CA SER A 123 15.51 -5.59 3.62
C SER A 123 15.00 -6.72 2.73
N LEU A 124 13.70 -6.76 2.46
CA LEU A 124 13.08 -7.77 1.59
C LEU A 124 13.58 -7.62 0.14
N LYS A 125 13.73 -6.39 -0.36
CA LYS A 125 14.36 -6.13 -1.67
C LYS A 125 15.82 -6.57 -1.76
N GLU A 126 16.60 -6.38 -0.71
CA GLU A 126 17.99 -6.87 -0.66
C GLU A 126 18.03 -8.40 -0.73
N LEU A 127 17.11 -9.10 -0.04
CA LEU A 127 16.99 -10.56 -0.12
C LEU A 127 16.62 -11.03 -1.53
N TYR A 128 15.69 -10.34 -2.21
CA TYR A 128 15.36 -10.63 -3.61
C TYR A 128 16.55 -10.41 -4.56
N ASN A 129 17.33 -9.33 -4.38
CA ASN A 129 18.55 -9.11 -5.15
C ASN A 129 19.61 -10.19 -4.89
N GLN A 130 19.76 -10.64 -3.63
CA GLN A 130 20.65 -11.75 -3.29
C GLN A 130 20.20 -13.05 -3.94
N GLN A 131 18.88 -13.33 -3.96
CA GLN A 131 18.33 -14.51 -4.63
C GLN A 131 18.55 -14.44 -6.14
N GLN A 132 18.29 -13.29 -6.75
CA GLN A 132 18.56 -13.06 -8.17
C GLN A 132 20.03 -13.28 -8.52
N ALA A 133 20.97 -12.73 -7.74
CA ALA A 133 22.40 -12.96 -7.95
C ALA A 133 22.78 -14.44 -7.78
N LEU A 134 22.19 -15.13 -6.80
CA LEU A 134 22.40 -16.57 -6.60
C LEU A 134 21.95 -17.38 -7.85
N TYR A 135 20.84 -17.00 -8.47
CA TYR A 135 20.30 -17.71 -9.63
C TYR A 135 21.04 -17.35 -10.93
N VAL A 136 21.26 -16.06 -11.19
CA VAL A 136 21.86 -15.59 -12.44
C VAL A 136 23.39 -15.81 -12.45
N ASP A 137 24.10 -15.53 -11.36
CA ASP A 137 25.57 -15.60 -11.33
C ASP A 137 26.12 -16.95 -10.86
N LYS A 138 25.32 -17.75 -10.13
CA LYS A 138 25.78 -19.05 -9.60
C LYS A 138 25.06 -20.24 -10.23
N LEU A 139 23.72 -20.24 -10.28
CA LEU A 139 22.94 -21.38 -10.78
C LEU A 139 23.02 -21.52 -12.31
N VAL A 140 22.74 -20.45 -13.07
CA VAL A 140 22.76 -20.47 -14.55
C VAL A 140 24.13 -20.88 -15.12
N PRO A 141 25.27 -20.31 -14.66
CA PRO A 141 26.59 -20.75 -15.11
C PRO A 141 27.07 -22.04 -14.44
N GLY A 142 26.27 -22.69 -13.59
CA GLY A 142 26.59 -23.97 -12.95
C GLY A 142 27.75 -23.91 -11.94
N LYS A 143 28.08 -22.73 -11.43
CA LYS A 143 29.23 -22.48 -10.53
C LYS A 143 28.97 -22.83 -9.07
N ILE A 144 27.80 -23.39 -8.74
CA ILE A 144 27.41 -23.77 -7.37
C ILE A 144 26.91 -25.20 -7.32
N GLY A 145 27.33 -25.94 -6.30
CA GLY A 145 26.84 -27.29 -6.05
C GLY A 145 25.36 -27.29 -5.66
N ARG A 146 24.62 -28.32 -6.07
CA ARG A 146 23.18 -28.46 -5.82
C ARG A 146 22.84 -28.36 -4.32
N GLN A 147 23.70 -28.91 -3.45
CA GLN A 147 23.57 -28.84 -1.98
C GLN A 147 23.67 -27.38 -1.46
N GLN A 148 24.73 -26.67 -1.86
CA GLN A 148 25.01 -25.29 -1.44
C GLN A 148 23.95 -24.31 -1.96
N PHE A 149 23.39 -24.58 -3.14
CA PHE A 149 22.29 -23.80 -3.69
C PHE A 149 21.01 -23.98 -2.87
N VAL A 150 20.66 -25.22 -2.52
CA VAL A 150 19.47 -25.52 -1.71
C VAL A 150 19.57 -24.90 -0.31
N GLU A 151 20.74 -24.97 0.34
CA GLU A 151 20.96 -24.34 1.65
C GLU A 151 20.88 -22.80 1.58
N ALA A 152 21.48 -22.19 0.55
CA ALA A 152 21.42 -20.74 0.36
C ALA A 152 19.99 -20.27 0.02
N GLU A 153 19.25 -21.03 -0.80
CA GLU A 153 17.84 -20.74 -1.11
C GLU A 153 16.97 -20.87 0.14
N ALA A 154 17.13 -21.93 0.94
CA ALA A 154 16.39 -22.13 2.18
C ALA A 154 16.67 -21.01 3.20
N ALA A 155 17.92 -20.55 3.31
CA ALA A 155 18.28 -19.44 4.19
C ALA A 155 17.65 -18.12 3.74
N ILE A 156 17.59 -17.85 2.44
CA ILE A 156 16.94 -16.64 1.90
C ILE A 156 15.42 -16.72 2.04
N ALA A 157 14.83 -17.89 1.76
CA ALA A 157 13.39 -18.14 1.89
C ALA A 157 12.91 -17.91 3.33
N LYS A 158 13.62 -18.44 4.32
CA LYS A 158 13.30 -18.21 5.74
C LYS A 158 13.34 -16.72 6.12
N LYS A 159 14.38 -16.00 5.68
CA LYS A 159 14.49 -14.55 5.93
C LYS A 159 13.41 -13.73 5.21
N LYS A 160 13.01 -14.14 4.00
CA LYS A 160 11.89 -13.55 3.28
C LYS A 160 10.60 -13.72 4.09
N GLU A 161 10.33 -14.94 4.55
CA GLU A 161 9.13 -15.27 5.33
C GLU A 161 9.03 -14.44 6.62
N GLU A 162 10.14 -14.34 7.37
CA GLU A 162 10.22 -13.47 8.57
C GLU A 162 9.98 -11.97 8.24
N CYS A 163 10.47 -11.48 7.08
CA CYS A 163 10.20 -10.11 6.66
C CYS A 163 8.74 -9.90 6.24
N VAL A 164 8.14 -10.88 5.56
CA VAL A 164 6.73 -10.86 5.16
C VAL A 164 5.82 -10.91 6.39
N GLU A 165 6.12 -11.71 7.40
CA GLU A 165 5.37 -11.74 8.66
C GLU A 165 5.42 -10.39 9.38
N LYS A 166 6.59 -9.75 9.45
CA LYS A 166 6.72 -8.40 10.02
C LYS A 166 5.91 -7.37 9.24
N ILE A 167 5.98 -7.41 7.92
CA ILE A 167 5.18 -6.54 7.03
C ILE A 167 3.68 -6.75 7.30
N ASN A 168 3.23 -8.01 7.37
CA ASN A 168 1.84 -8.34 7.64
C ASN A 168 1.38 -7.91 9.04
N ALA A 169 2.26 -8.00 10.05
CA ALA A 169 1.97 -7.50 11.39
C ALA A 169 1.79 -5.97 11.40
N ILE A 170 2.67 -5.24 10.68
CA ILE A 170 2.57 -3.78 10.54
C ILE A 170 1.31 -3.40 9.74
N VAL A 171 1.01 -4.10 8.65
CA VAL A 171 -0.21 -3.92 7.85
C VAL A 171 -1.48 -4.17 8.67
N LYS A 172 -1.53 -5.25 9.47
CA LYS A 172 -2.65 -5.50 10.40
C LYS A 172 -2.78 -4.46 11.49
N SER A 173 -1.69 -3.79 11.86
CA SER A 173 -1.74 -2.69 12.82
C SER A 173 -2.23 -1.38 12.21
N LEU A 174 -2.24 -1.28 10.86
CA LEU A 174 -2.68 -0.11 10.09
C LEU A 174 -4.15 -0.22 9.63
N GLN A 175 -4.72 -1.43 9.64
CA GLN A 175 -6.16 -1.69 9.49
C GLN A 175 -6.90 -1.47 10.81
#